data_AF-A0A7C4M839-F1
#
_entry.id   AF-A0A7C4M839-F1
#
_cell.length_a   1.000
_cell.length_b   1.000
_cell.length_c   1.000
_cell.angle_alpha   90.00
_cell.angle_beta   90.00
_cell.angle_gamma   90.00
#
_symmetry.space_group_name_H-M   'P 1'
#
loop_
_entity.id
_entity.type
_entity.pdbx_description
1 polymer ?
#
loop_
_entity_poly.entity_id
_entity_poly.type
_entity_poly.pdbx_seq_one_letter_code
_entity_poly.pdbx_strand_id
1 'polypeptide(L)'
;MSSITSFVFRFIVEEPVVFQSFSGFAACGVFYSLVRSVDEGFAQDMHSSRRLAPWSASPFFVESPPPPRIVYRVLPAPSIVNVSFS
;
A
#
# COMPACT_ATOMS: atom_id res chain seq x y z
N MET A 1 1.95 -24.13 -11.38
CA MET A 1 0.72 -23.44 -10.92
C MET A 1 1.14 -22.12 -10.32
N SER A 2 0.66 -21.00 -10.86
CA SER A 2 0.90 -19.69 -10.26
C SER A 2 -0.15 -19.48 -9.17
N SER A 3 0.27 -19.33 -7.92
CA SER A 3 -0.62 -18.96 -6.80
C SER A 3 -0.53 -17.45 -6.59
N ILE A 4 -1.67 -16.76 -6.49
CA ILE A 4 -1.73 -15.35 -6.10
C ILE A 4 -2.00 -15.33 -4.60
N THR A 5 -1.14 -14.64 -3.84
CA THR A 5 -1.32 -14.47 -2.39
C THR A 5 -1.69 -13.03 -2.15
N SER A 6 -2.80 -12.79 -1.44
CA SER A 6 -3.27 -11.43 -1.16
C SER A 6 -3.33 -11.19 0.35
N PHE A 7 -2.93 -9.99 0.76
CA PHE A 7 -2.95 -9.52 2.13
C PHE A 7 -3.70 -8.18 2.19
N VAL A 8 -4.51 -8.00 3.23
CA VAL A 8 -5.14 -6.72 3.55
C VAL A 8 -4.61 -6.24 4.89
N PHE A 9 -3.96 -5.09 4.89
CA PHE A 9 -3.50 -4.43 6.10
C PHE A 9 -4.54 -3.39 6.51
N ARG A 10 -5.00 -3.48 7.76
CA ARG A 10 -5.88 -2.50 8.39
C ARG A 10 -5.13 -1.83 9.53
N PHE A 11 -5.11 -0.51 9.54
CA PHE A 11 -4.42 0.28 10.57
C PHE A 11 -5.23 1.50 10.98
N ILE A 12 -5.01 1.92 12.22
CA ILE A 12 -5.62 3.12 12.81
C ILE A 12 -4.68 4.30 12.52
N VAL A 13 -5.25 5.39 12.03
CA VAL A 13 -4.52 6.64 11.81
C VAL A 13 -5.05 7.70 12.77
N GLU A 14 -4.17 8.08 13.71
CA GLU A 14 -4.48 9.03 14.78
C GLU A 14 -4.17 10.48 14.40
N GLU A 15 -3.22 10.69 13.47
CA GLU A 15 -2.83 12.00 12.94
C GLU A 15 -2.97 12.05 11.43
N PRO A 16 -3.42 13.18 10.84
CA PRO A 16 -3.64 13.26 9.40
C PRO A 16 -2.33 13.15 8.62
N VAL A 17 -2.35 12.39 7.52
CA VAL A 17 -1.18 12.21 6.65
C VAL A 17 -1.44 12.90 5.31
N VAL A 18 -0.51 13.77 4.90
CA VAL A 18 -0.55 14.42 3.59
C VAL A 18 0.51 13.79 2.68
N PHE A 19 0.05 13.10 1.65
CA PHE A 19 0.93 12.52 0.64
C PHE A 19 1.46 13.60 -0.31
N GLN A 20 2.69 13.40 -0.79
CA GLN A 20 3.33 14.25 -1.81
C GLN A 20 2.63 14.15 -3.17
N SER A 21 2.01 13.00 -3.46
CA SER A 21 1.32 12.70 -4.71
C SER A 21 0.11 11.79 -4.46
N PHE A 22 -0.42 11.14 -5.50
CA PHE A 22 -1.48 10.15 -5.37
C PHE A 22 -1.07 9.03 -4.41
N SER A 23 -1.97 8.68 -3.48
CA SER A 23 -1.70 7.73 -2.39
C SER A 23 -1.27 6.34 -2.87
N GLY A 24 -1.60 5.95 -4.11
CA GLY A 24 -1.14 4.69 -4.70
C GLY A 24 0.39 4.61 -4.78
N PHE A 25 1.09 5.72 -5.03
CA PHE A 25 2.56 5.74 -4.98
C PHE A 25 3.08 5.47 -3.57
N ALA A 26 2.43 6.03 -2.55
CA ALA A 26 2.78 5.76 -1.16
C ALA A 26 2.51 4.28 -0.79
N ALA A 27 1.40 3.69 -1.27
CA ALA A 27 1.10 2.28 -1.07
C ALA A 27 2.17 1.36 -1.69
N CYS A 28 2.65 1.67 -2.89
CA CYS A 28 3.80 0.98 -3.49
C CYS A 28 5.06 1.09 -2.62
N GLY A 29 5.34 2.28 -2.07
CA GLY A 29 6.46 2.49 -1.17
C GLY A 29 6.36 1.67 0.12
N VAL A 30 5.15 1.56 0.69
CA VAL A 30 4.88 0.70 1.86
C VAL A 30 5.15 -0.77 1.51
N PHE A 31 4.65 -1.25 0.37
CA PHE A 31 4.91 -2.63 -0.08
C PHE A 31 6.41 -2.93 -0.19
N TYR A 32 7.17 -2.09 -0.91
CA TYR A 32 8.62 -2.27 -1.03
C TYR A 32 9.34 -2.20 0.31
N SER A 33 8.91 -1.31 1.20
CA SER A 33 9.49 -1.20 2.54
C SER A 33 9.27 -2.46 3.37
N LEU A 34 8.08 -3.07 3.28
CA LEU A 34 7.77 -4.34 3.93
C LEU A 34 8.63 -5.48 3.38
N VAL A 35 8.71 -5.61 2.05
CA VAL A 35 9.54 -6.66 1.43
C VAL A 35 10.99 -6.48 1.81
N ARG A 36 11.53 -5.25 1.72
CA ARG A 36 12.91 -4.94 2.09
C ARG A 36 13.23 -5.24 3.55
N SER A 37 12.25 -5.11 4.46
CA SER A 37 12.44 -5.42 5.88
C SER A 37 12.65 -6.91 6.17
N VAL A 38 12.25 -7.78 5.24
CA VAL A 38 12.37 -9.24 5.35
C VAL A 38 13.49 -9.76 4.46
N ASP A 39 13.57 -9.26 3.22
CA ASP A 39 14.58 -9.64 2.22
C ASP A 39 14.94 -8.42 1.35
N GLU A 40 16.05 -7.77 1.71
CA GLU A 40 16.55 -6.60 0.99
C GLU A 40 17.06 -6.94 -0.42
N GLY A 41 17.67 -8.12 -0.61
CA GLY A 41 18.19 -8.55 -1.90
C GLY A 41 17.04 -8.76 -2.90
N PHE A 42 16.00 -9.47 -2.47
CA PHE A 42 14.81 -9.68 -3.27
C PHE A 42 14.08 -8.37 -3.59
N ALA A 43 13.98 -7.44 -2.63
CA ALA A 43 13.41 -6.12 -2.87
C ALA A 43 14.17 -5.34 -3.95
N GLN A 44 15.50 -5.38 -3.92
CA GLN A 44 16.36 -4.72 -4.90
C GLN A 44 16.25 -5.35 -6.29
N ASP A 45 16.21 -6.68 -6.38
CA ASP A 45 16.02 -7.40 -7.63
C ASP A 45 14.66 -7.08 -8.27
N MET A 46 13.61 -7.04 -7.45
CA MET A 46 12.26 -6.69 -7.89
C MET A 46 12.15 -5.22 -8.35
N HIS A 47 12.87 -4.30 -7.71
CA HIS A 47 12.89 -2.89 -8.10
C HIS A 47 13.72 -2.64 -9.38
N SER A 48 14.85 -3.33 -9.53
CA SER A 48 15.76 -3.17 -10.67
C SER A 48 15.32 -3.95 -11.92
N SER A 49 14.43 -4.93 -11.75
CA SER A 49 13.82 -5.68 -12.83
C SER A 49 13.08 -4.76 -13.81
N ARG A 50 13.44 -4.82 -15.10
CA ARG A 50 12.70 -4.17 -16.20
C ARG A 50 11.45 -4.97 -16.62
N ARG A 51 11.05 -5.97 -15.85
CA ARG A 51 9.87 -6.80 -16.12
C ARG A 51 8.64 -6.18 -15.46
N LEU A 52 7.46 -6.64 -15.90
CA LEU A 52 6.23 -6.34 -15.20
C LEU A 52 6.34 -6.81 -13.74
N ALA A 53 5.99 -5.94 -12.80
CA ALA A 53 6.03 -6.25 -11.38
C ALA A 53 5.10 -7.46 -11.08
N PRO A 54 5.58 -8.51 -10.40
CA PRO A 54 4.76 -9.69 -10.07
C PRO A 54 3.90 -9.44 -8.82
N TRP A 55 3.47 -8.21 -8.60
CA TRP A 55 2.68 -7.77 -7.46
C TRP A 55 1.87 -6.51 -7.82
N SER A 56 0.91 -6.20 -6.97
CA SER A 56 0.03 -5.04 -7.06
C SER A 56 -0.26 -4.47 -5.68
N ALA A 57 -0.45 -3.16 -5.60
CA ALA A 57 -0.94 -2.47 -4.41
C ALA A 57 -2.23 -1.73 -4.74
N SER A 58 -3.22 -1.83 -3.86
CA SER A 58 -4.37 -0.96 -3.90
C SER A 58 -3.99 0.46 -3.43
N PRO A 59 -4.78 1.49 -3.79
CA PRO A 59 -4.77 2.73 -3.04
C PRO A 59 -5.15 2.50 -1.57
N PHE A 60 -4.96 3.52 -0.74
CA PHE A 60 -5.48 3.50 0.63
C PHE A 60 -6.99 3.77 0.59
N PHE A 61 -7.74 3.03 1.41
CA PHE A 61 -9.18 3.21 1.59
C PHE A 61 -9.51 3.60 3.02
N VAL A 62 -10.27 4.68 3.21
CA VAL A 62 -10.86 5.01 4.52
C VAL A 62 -12.20 4.29 4.64
N GLU A 63 -12.43 3.59 5.76
CA GLU A 63 -13.66 2.80 5.96
C GLU A 63 -14.89 3.65 6.33
N SER A 64 -14.68 4.74 7.06
CA SER A 64 -15.75 5.54 7.66
C SER A 64 -15.76 6.98 7.14
N PRO A 65 -16.92 7.53 6.78
CA PRO A 65 -18.22 6.85 6.73
C PRO A 65 -18.33 5.90 5.52
N PRO A 66 -19.09 4.79 5.63
CA PRO A 66 -19.36 3.92 4.48
C PRO A 66 -20.05 4.68 3.33
N PRO A 67 -19.83 4.29 2.06
CA PRO A 67 -18.94 3.21 1.61
C PRO A 67 -17.45 3.60 1.68
N PRO A 68 -16.51 2.61 1.67
CA PRO A 68 -15.08 2.89 1.67
C PRO A 68 -14.68 3.87 0.56
N ARG A 69 -13.84 4.84 0.89
CA ARG A 69 -13.43 5.90 -0.03
C ARG A 69 -11.93 5.83 -0.31
N ILE A 70 -11.58 5.99 -1.58
CA ILE A 70 -10.19 6.10 -2.01
C ILE A 70 -9.58 7.38 -1.42
N VAL A 71 -8.42 7.24 -0.80
CA VAL A 71 -7.58 8.36 -0.40
C VAL A 71 -6.78 8.82 -1.62
N TYR A 72 -6.88 10.10 -1.97
CA TYR A 72 -6.07 10.65 -3.05
C TYR A 72 -4.79 11.29 -2.51
N ARG A 73 -4.93 12.35 -1.71
CA ARG A 73 -3.80 13.14 -1.20
C ARG A 73 -3.75 13.24 0.32
N VAL A 74 -4.91 13.36 0.97
CA VAL A 74 -4.99 13.56 2.42
C VAL A 74 -5.70 12.37 3.03
N LEU A 75 -5.01 11.67 3.91
CA LEU A 75 -5.57 10.64 4.76
C LEU A 75 -6.09 11.32 6.04
N PRO A 76 -7.41 11.34 6.25
CA PRO A 76 -8.02 12.04 7.39
C PRO A 76 -7.75 11.30 8.70
N ALA A 77 -7.75 12.02 9.82
CA ALA A 77 -7.69 11.43 11.14
C ALA A 77 -8.79 12.00 12.05
N PRO A 78 -9.32 11.23 13.01
CA PRO A 78 -9.05 9.80 13.21
C PRO A 78 -9.72 8.95 12.12
N SER A 79 -9.03 7.94 11.60
CA SER A 79 -9.63 7.02 10.63
C SER A 79 -9.08 5.61 10.70
N ILE A 80 -9.88 4.66 10.21
CA ILE A 80 -9.44 3.29 9.94
C ILE A 80 -9.19 3.20 8.44
N VAL A 81 -7.99 2.76 8.09
CA VAL A 81 -7.53 2.69 6.71
C VAL A 81 -7.12 1.28 6.34
N ASN A 82 -7.43 0.89 5.10
CA ASN A 82 -6.98 -0.35 4.52
C ASN A 82 -6.10 -0.13 3.30
N VAL A 83 -5.15 -1.05 3.10
CA VAL A 83 -4.39 -1.23 1.87
C VAL A 83 -4.22 -2.71 1.60
N SER A 84 -4.34 -3.10 0.33
CA SER A 84 -4.21 -4.48 -0.10
C SER A 84 -2.98 -4.67 -0.98
N PHE A 85 -2.29 -5.78 -0.81
CA PHE A 85 -1.17 -6.21 -1.65
C PHE A 85 -1.43 -7.62 -2.18
N SER A 86 -1.21 -7.85 -3.48
CA SER A 86 -1.43 -9.16 -4.14
C SER A 86 -0.37 -9.45 -5.18
#